data_AF-A0A1Q3QXC6-F1
#
_entry.id   AF-A0A1Q3QXC6-F1
#
_cell.length_a   1.000
_cell.length_b   1.000
_cell.length_c   1.000
_cell.angle_alpha   90.00
_cell.angle_beta   90.00
_cell.angle_gamma   90.00
#
_symmetry.space_group_name_H-M   'P 1'
#
loop_
_entity.id
_entity.type
_entity.pdbx_description
1 polymer ?
#
loop_
_entity_poly.entity_id
_entity_poly.type
_entity_poly.pdbx_seq_one_letter_code
_entity_poly.pdbx_strand_id
1 'polypeptide(L)'
;MSPAQNKSDFVNVRLSVAGRAFAGDNGVVRIANAHMNYKFAGDKPQRVLTSEWTKILSTEQIDGSPMFEIVPQSTTVPPQLVAAATQEIVDAH
;
A
#
# COMPACT_ATOMS: atom_id res chain seq x y z
N MET A 1 9.17 -23.17 -15.97
CA MET A 1 9.65 -21.99 -15.22
C MET A 1 8.52 -20.98 -15.23
N SER A 2 7.79 -20.85 -14.12
CA SER A 2 6.72 -19.84 -14.02
C SER A 2 7.34 -18.45 -13.97
N PRO A 3 6.79 -17.42 -14.65
CA PRO A 3 7.27 -16.06 -14.50
C PRO A 3 7.17 -15.70 -13.02
N ALA A 4 8.27 -15.20 -12.45
CA ALA A 4 8.26 -14.66 -11.10
C ALA A 4 7.15 -13.59 -11.06
N GLN A 5 6.05 -13.89 -10.36
CA GLN A 5 5.05 -12.90 -10.02
C GLN A 5 5.83 -11.76 -9.38
N ASN A 6 5.84 -10.63 -10.08
CA ASN A 6 6.58 -9.43 -9.73
C ASN A 6 5.93 -8.85 -8.47
N LYS A 7 6.15 -9.50 -7.31
CA LYS A 7 5.73 -8.99 -6.01
C LYS A 7 6.51 -7.69 -5.86
N SER A 8 5.81 -6.56 -6.00
CA SER A 8 6.38 -5.25 -5.75
C SER A 8 7.19 -5.31 -4.45
N ASP A 9 8.45 -4.84 -4.50
CA ASP A 9 9.33 -4.76 -3.33
C ASP A 9 8.75 -3.86 -2.23
N PHE A 10 7.67 -3.13 -2.56
CA PHE A 10 7.02 -2.15 -1.71
C PHE A 10 5.51 -2.32 -1.64
N VAL A 11 4.95 -1.91 -0.51
CA VAL A 11 3.51 -1.71 -0.30
C VAL A 11 3.26 -0.28 0.17
N ASN A 12 2.08 0.25 -0.14
CA ASN A 12 1.64 1.53 0.40
C ASN A 12 0.83 1.28 1.67
N VAL A 13 1.21 1.93 2.76
CA VAL A 13 0.61 1.74 4.09
C VAL A 13 0.31 3.10 4.68
N ARG A 14 -0.78 3.24 5.42
CA ARG A 14 -1.11 4.45 6.20
C ARG A 14 -1.49 4.09 7.62
N LEU A 15 -1.67 5.10 8.49
CA LEU A 15 -2.24 4.88 9.81
C LEU A 15 -3.71 4.45 9.67
N SER A 16 -4.09 3.43 10.42
CA SER A 16 -5.48 3.04 10.59
C SER A 16 -6.26 4.10 11.39
N VAL A 17 -7.56 3.87 11.62
CA VAL A 17 -8.34 4.72 12.54
C VAL A 17 -7.70 4.77 13.93
N ALA A 18 -7.30 3.63 14.49
CA ALA A 18 -6.65 3.54 15.79
C ALA A 18 -5.27 4.21 15.78
N GLY A 19 -4.48 3.99 14.72
CA GLY A 19 -3.16 4.62 14.57
C GLY A 19 -3.25 6.15 14.48
N ARG A 20 -4.30 6.69 13.84
CA ARG A 20 -4.54 8.14 13.80
C ARG A 20 -4.98 8.69 15.16
N ALA A 21 -5.84 7.97 15.88
CA ALA A 21 -6.22 8.37 17.24
C ALA A 21 -5.01 8.43 18.18
N PHE A 22 -4.11 7.44 18.08
CA PHE A 22 -2.86 7.41 18.84
C PHE A 22 -1.89 8.52 18.47
N ALA A 23 -1.81 8.90 17.20
CA ALA A 23 -0.92 9.96 16.74
C ALA A 23 -1.25 11.34 17.34
N GLY A 24 -2.47 11.52 17.85
CA GLY A 24 -2.94 12.74 18.50
C GLY A 24 -2.86 13.97 17.59
N ASP A 25 -2.79 15.15 18.22
CA ASP A 25 -2.83 16.45 17.51
C ASP A 25 -1.66 16.69 16.55
N ASN A 26 -0.53 16.00 16.77
CA ASN A 26 0.62 16.07 15.87
C ASN A 26 0.42 15.25 14.59
N GLY A 27 -0.52 14.29 14.60
CA GLY A 27 -0.90 13.48 13.45
C GLY A 27 0.27 12.68 12.84
N VAL A 28 1.35 12.45 13.58
CA VAL A 28 2.56 11.81 13.07
C VAL A 28 3.02 10.67 13.97
N VAL A 29 3.25 9.51 13.36
CA VAL A 29 3.91 8.37 13.99
C VAL A 29 5.24 8.13 13.29
N ARG A 30 6.32 7.96 14.07
CA ARG A 30 7.64 7.59 13.56
C ARG A 30 7.98 6.19 14.03
N ILE A 31 8.33 5.33 13.08
CA ILE A 31 8.85 3.99 13.36
C ILE A 31 10.31 3.98 12.90
N ALA A 32 11.21 3.84 13.86
CA ALA A 32 12.63 3.67 13.62
C ALA A 32 12.98 2.21 13.90
N ASN A 33 13.53 1.53 12.90
CA ASN A 33 14.23 0.28 13.10
C ASN A 33 15.68 0.44 12.66
N ALA A 34 16.54 -0.51 13.02
CA ALA A 34 17.99 -0.39 12.86
C ALA A 34 18.43 0.09 11.46
N HIS A 35 17.69 -0.23 10.38
CA HIS A 35 18.06 0.09 9.00
C HIS A 35 17.08 1.06 8.30
N MET A 36 15.89 1.30 8.82
CA MET A 36 14.83 2.07 8.16
C MET A 36 14.12 3.01 9.14
N ASN A 37 13.77 4.20 8.65
CA ASN A 37 13.00 5.18 9.39
C ASN A 37 11.75 5.55 8.57
N TYR A 38 10.58 5.23 9.09
CA TYR A 38 9.29 5.57 8.48
C TYR A 38 8.59 6.67 9.27
N LYS A 39 8.00 7.62 8.55
CA LYS A 39 7.19 8.70 9.11
C LYS A 39 5.80 8.64 8.49
N PHE A 40 4.81 8.21 9.27
CA PHE A 40 3.42 8.17 8.85
C PHE A 40 2.73 9.46 9.31
N ALA A 41 2.09 10.16 8.38
CA ALA A 41 1.40 11.42 8.65
C ALA A 41 -0.11 11.26 8.35
N GLY A 42 -0.91 11.17 9.40
CA GLY A 42 -2.37 11.10 9.33
C GLY A 42 -2.86 10.02 8.37
N ASP A 43 -3.63 10.43 7.36
CA ASP A 43 -4.24 9.58 6.34
C ASP A 43 -3.36 9.35 5.10
N LYS A 44 -2.16 9.94 5.06
CA LYS A 44 -1.28 9.88 3.88
C LYS A 44 -0.67 8.49 3.73
N PRO A 45 -0.74 7.88 2.53
CA PRO A 45 -0.01 6.67 2.23
C PRO A 45 1.51 6.91 2.28
N GLN A 46 2.21 6.01 2.95
CA GLN A 46 3.66 5.93 3.00
C GLN A 46 4.09 4.62 2.32
N ARG A 47 5.04 4.73 1.39
CA ARG A 47 5.65 3.56 0.74
C ARG A 47 6.63 2.91 1.72
N VAL A 48 6.46 1.61 1.95
CA VAL A 48 7.31 0.80 2.84
C VAL A 48 7.74 -0.46 2.10
N LEU A 49 8.86 -1.06 2.52
CA LEU A 49 9.28 -2.34 1.97
C LEU A 49 8.28 -3.43 2.37
N THR A 50 7.98 -4.35 1.44
CA THR A 50 7.08 -5.48 1.70
C THR A 50 7.60 -6.36 2.85
N SER A 51 8.93 -6.46 3.00
CA SER A 51 9.58 -7.16 4.11
C SER A 51 9.31 -6.49 5.46
N GLU A 52 9.37 -5.17 5.51
CA GLU A 52 9.15 -4.38 6.73
C GLU A 52 7.67 -4.40 7.15
N TRP A 53 6.78 -4.35 6.17
CA TRP A 53 5.36 -4.59 6.39
C TRP A 53 5.12 -5.97 7.04
N THR A 54 5.65 -7.02 6.43
CA THR A 54 5.39 -8.40 6.88
C THR A 54 5.99 -8.69 8.26
N LYS A 55 7.17 -8.12 8.57
CA LYS A 55 7.90 -8.43 9.81
C LYS A 55 7.50 -7.59 11.01
N ILE A 56 7.11 -6.32 10.79
CA ILE A 56 6.97 -5.34 11.88
C ILE A 56 5.61 -4.66 11.77
N LEU A 57 5.38 -3.91 10.70
CA LEU A 57 4.26 -2.96 10.66
C LEU A 57 2.89 -3.66 10.64
N SER A 58 2.79 -4.87 10.08
CA SER A 58 1.52 -5.63 10.04
C SER A 58 1.06 -6.16 11.39
N THR A 59 1.97 -6.23 12.37
CA THR A 59 1.69 -6.77 13.71
C THR A 59 1.52 -5.69 14.77
N GLU A 60 1.82 -4.43 14.45
CA GLU A 60 1.66 -3.30 15.37
C GLU A 60 0.18 -3.05 15.67
N GLN A 61 -0.15 -3.02 16.96
CA GLN A 61 -1.51 -2.86 17.46
C GLN A 61 -1.57 -1.85 18.59
N ILE A 62 -2.74 -1.22 18.71
CA ILE A 62 -3.10 -0.31 19.79
C ILE A 62 -4.43 -0.78 20.33
N ASP A 63 -4.46 -1.16 21.61
CA ASP A 63 -5.66 -1.68 22.28
C ASP A 63 -6.35 -2.80 21.49
N GLY A 64 -5.56 -3.70 20.88
CA GLY A 64 -6.05 -4.82 20.06
C GLY A 64 -6.51 -4.45 18.64
N SER A 65 -6.42 -3.17 18.25
CA SER A 65 -6.73 -2.70 16.89
C SER A 65 -5.44 -2.50 16.08
N PRO A 66 -5.42 -2.85 14.78
CA PRO A 66 -4.24 -2.62 13.94
C PRO A 66 -3.84 -1.14 13.92
N MET A 67 -2.55 -0.84 14.03
CA MET A 67 -2.04 0.53 13.97
C MET A 67 -1.93 1.06 12.53
N PHE A 68 -1.71 0.15 11.58
CA PHE A 68 -1.46 0.45 10.17
C PHE A 68 -2.39 -0.36 9.26
N GLU A 69 -2.63 0.14 8.05
CA GLU A 69 -3.44 -0.53 7.02
C GLU A 69 -2.85 -0.36 5.62
N ILE A 70 -3.01 -1.39 4.77
CA ILE A 70 -2.59 -1.34 3.37
C ILE A 70 -3.53 -0.43 2.59
N VAL A 71 -2.94 0.45 1.79
CA VAL A 71 -3.67 1.27 0.82
C VAL A 71 -3.54 0.62 -0.56
N PRO A 72 -4.65 0.37 -1.28
CA PRO A 72 -4.60 -0.10 -2.64
C PRO A 72 -3.72 0.81 -3.49
N GLN A 73 -2.75 0.23 -4.19
CA GLN A 73 -2.03 0.98 -5.21
C GLN A 73 -3.02 1.16 -6.36
N SER A 74 -3.45 2.40 -6.62
CA SER A 74 -4.17 2.71 -7.85
C SER A 74 -3.24 2.38 -9.02
N THR A 75 -3.38 1.18 -9.58
CA THR A 75 -2.76 0.84 -10.85
C THR A 75 -3.49 1.67 -11.89
N THR A 76 -2.94 2.84 -12.22
CA THR A 76 -3.31 3.55 -13.44
C THR A 76 -2.90 2.65 -14.58
N VAL A 77 -3.82 1.81 -15.06
CA VAL A 77 -3.63 1.12 -16.33
C VAL A 77 -3.46 2.21 -17.38
N PRO A 78 -2.34 2.24 -18.13
CA PRO A 78 -2.23 3.16 -19.25
C PRO A 78 -3.44 2.95 -20.17
N PRO A 79 -4.13 4.01 -20.64
CA PRO A 79 -5.29 3.89 -21.54
C PRO A 79 -5.00 3.09 -22.83
N GLN A 80 -3.72 2.86 -23.12
CA GLN A 80 -3.19 2.26 -24.33
C GLN A 80 -3.45 0.74 -24.44
N LEU A 81 -3.85 0.08 -23.35
CA LEU A 81 -4.12 -1.38 -23.33
C LEU A 81 -5.62 -1.74 -23.40
N VAL A 82 -6.53 -0.76 -23.36
CA VAL A 82 -7.98 -1.01 -23.44
C VAL A 82 -8.48 -0.99 -24.90
N ALA A 83 -7.70 -0.41 -25.83
CA ALA A 83 -8.09 -0.31 -27.25
C ALA A 83 -7.92 -1.63 -28.04
N ALA A 84 -7.19 -2.61 -27.53
CA ALA A 84 -6.90 -3.85 -28.26
C ALA A 84 -7.90 -5.00 -28.01
N ALA A 85 -8.95 -4.79 -27.21
CA ALA A 85 -9.95 -5.82 -26.89
C ALA A 85 -11.34 -5.54 -27.50
N THR A 86 -11.49 -4.52 -28.35
CA THR A 86 -12.79 -4.13 -28.95
C THR A 86 -12.71 -3.98 -30.47
N GLN A 87 -11.97 -4.86 -31.15
CA GLN A 87 -11.94 -4.90 -32.61
C GLN A 87 -11.98 -6.36 -33.12
N GLU A 88 -13.09 -7.06 -32.86
CA GLU A 88 -13.44 -8.25 -33.65
C GLU A 88 -14.94 -8.58 -33.62
N ILE A 89 -15.86 -7.60 -33.72
CA ILE A 89 -17.28 -7.93 -34.00
C ILE A 89 -18.01 -6.81 -34.75
N VAL A 90 -17.50 -6.34 -35.89
CA VAL A 90 -18.37 -5.74 -36.93
C VAL A 90 -17.60 -5.67 -38.25
N ASP A 91 -17.63 -6.75 -39.02
CA ASP A 91 -17.65 -6.65 -40.48
C ASP A 91 -18.18 -7.97 -41.06
N ALA A 92 -19.50 -8.09 -41.08
CA ALA A 92 -20.23 -9.00 -41.95
C ALA A 92 -21.65 -8.45 -42.05
N HIS A 93 -21.93 -7.66 -43.07
CA HIS A 93 -23.27 -7.45 -43.63
C HIS A 93 -23.13 -6.88 -45.05
#